data_AF-A0A535ANK0-F1
#
_entry.id   AF-A0A535ANK0-F1
#
_cell.length_a   1.000
_cell.length_b   1.000
_cell.length_c   1.000
_cell.angle_alpha   90.00
_cell.angle_beta   90.00
_cell.angle_gamma   90.00
#
_symmetry.space_group_name_H-M   'P 1'
#
loop_
_entity.id
_entity.type
_entity.pdbx_description
1 polymer ?
#
loop_
_entity_poly.entity_id
_entity_poly.type
_entity_poly.pdbx_seq_one_letter_code
_entity_poly.pdbx_strand_id
1 'polypeptide(L)'
;MLTLSSLKTRLAPNPRLSLHQFATRLCFLAALSAVSAMGIGCMVGPNYVRPAVEQPLNFKSQAASGEAPLMARDWWRLYGDPDLDQLIASAQASNQTLRQAVARVDEARALARVAGSFLYPTISLDPRFLRERSSGNRDSTITGRRGVPR
;
A
#
# COMPACT_ATOMS: atom_id res chain seq x y z
N MET A 1 -66.41 -47.48 11.40
CA MET A 1 -65.93 -46.37 10.54
C MET A 1 -64.64 -45.85 11.17
N LEU A 2 -63.49 -46.38 10.74
CA LEU A 2 -62.57 -45.74 9.78
C LEU A 2 -61.96 -44.45 10.37
N THR A 3 -60.65 -44.20 10.51
CA THR A 3 -59.42 -44.89 10.11
C THR A 3 -58.23 -44.00 10.52
N LEU A 4 -57.06 -44.63 10.72
CA LEU A 4 -55.73 -44.23 10.21
C LEU A 4 -54.93 -43.08 10.84
N SER A 5 -53.76 -43.52 11.34
CA SER A 5 -52.42 -43.05 10.96
C SER A 5 -52.00 -41.65 11.42
N SER A 6 -51.09 -41.56 12.39
CA SER A 6 -49.65 -41.73 12.12
C SER A 6 -49.19 -40.84 10.97
N LEU A 7 -48.69 -39.64 11.31
CA LEU A 7 -47.71 -38.96 10.47
C LEU A 7 -46.63 -38.36 11.36
N LYS A 8 -45.86 -39.27 11.97
CA LYS A 8 -44.50 -39.00 12.42
C LYS A 8 -43.60 -38.92 11.19
N THR A 9 -43.78 -37.87 10.38
CA THR A 9 -42.91 -37.61 9.24
C THR A 9 -41.63 -36.98 9.78
N ARG A 10 -40.64 -37.85 10.00
CA ARG A 10 -39.22 -37.47 10.07
C ARG A 10 -38.91 -36.67 8.80
N LEU A 11 -38.83 -35.35 8.90
CA LEU A 11 -38.31 -34.53 7.81
C LEU A 11 -36.79 -34.80 7.75
N ALA A 12 -36.38 -35.37 6.62
CA ALA A 12 -35.02 -35.71 6.28
C ALA A 12 -34.05 -34.52 6.41
N PRO A 13 -32.74 -34.76 6.60
CA PRO A 13 -31.74 -33.70 6.53
C PRO A 13 -31.75 -33.06 5.14
N ASN A 14 -32.11 -31.77 5.07
CA ASN A 14 -32.18 -31.01 3.83
C ASN A 14 -30.76 -30.85 3.22
N PRO A 15 -30.44 -31.46 2.06
CA PRO A 15 -29.09 -31.40 1.46
C PRO A 15 -28.78 -30.05 0.80
N ARG A 16 -29.77 -29.15 0.73
CA ARG A 16 -29.67 -27.86 0.02
C ARG A 16 -28.89 -26.79 0.80
N LEU A 17 -28.76 -26.92 2.12
CA LEU A 17 -27.97 -26.00 2.94
C LEU A 17 -26.46 -26.29 2.89
N SER A 18 -26.04 -27.53 2.60
CA SER A 18 -24.61 -27.87 2.54
C SER A 18 -23.96 -27.34 1.27
N LEU A 19 -24.64 -27.40 0.13
CA LEU A 19 -24.13 -26.89 -1.16
C LEU A 19 -23.79 -25.40 -1.13
N HIS A 20 -24.62 -24.59 -0.47
CA HIS A 20 -24.36 -23.15 -0.32
C HIS A 20 -23.16 -22.88 0.59
N GLN A 21 -23.03 -23.64 1.69
CA GLN A 21 -21.90 -23.55 2.62
C GLN A 21 -20.59 -24.03 1.99
N PHE A 22 -20.62 -25.12 1.22
CA PHE A 22 -19.50 -25.63 0.44
C PHE A 22 -19.09 -24.64 -0.66
N ALA A 23 -20.04 -24.04 -1.38
CA ALA A 23 -19.77 -23.03 -2.41
C ALA A 23 -19.12 -21.76 -1.82
N THR A 24 -19.60 -21.25 -0.69
CA THR A 24 -18.94 -20.12 -0.01
C THR A 24 -17.52 -20.46 0.47
N ARG A 25 -17.30 -21.67 1.02
CA ARG A 25 -15.96 -22.10 1.46
C ARG A 25 -15.01 -22.33 0.28
N LEU A 26 -15.50 -22.86 -0.84
CA LEU A 26 -14.74 -23.03 -2.08
C LEU A 26 -14.37 -21.67 -2.72
N CYS A 27 -15.29 -20.71 -2.77
CA CYS A 27 -14.97 -19.35 -3.23
C CYS A 27 -13.97 -18.66 -2.31
N PHE A 28 -14.09 -18.81 -0.99
CA PHE A 28 -13.15 -18.22 -0.03
C PHE A 28 -11.74 -18.83 -0.16
N LEU A 29 -11.64 -20.16 -0.32
CA LEU A 29 -10.37 -20.86 -0.52
C LEU A 29 -9.74 -20.53 -1.88
N ALA A 30 -10.54 -20.38 -2.94
CA ALA A 30 -10.08 -19.95 -4.26
C ALA A 30 -9.59 -18.48 -4.27
N ALA A 31 -10.25 -17.60 -3.52
CA ALA A 31 -9.78 -16.23 -3.32
C ALA A 31 -8.45 -16.19 -2.54
N LEU A 32 -8.31 -17.05 -1.52
CA LEU A 32 -7.08 -17.14 -0.72
C LEU A 32 -5.89 -17.68 -1.54
N SER A 33 -6.12 -18.66 -2.41
CA SER A 33 -5.06 -19.23 -3.26
C SER A 33 -4.64 -18.28 -4.39
N ALA A 34 -5.58 -17.51 -4.96
CA ALA A 34 -5.27 -16.49 -5.95
C ALA A 34 -4.38 -15.36 -5.38
N VAL A 35 -4.62 -14.95 -4.13
CA VAL A 35 -3.77 -13.96 -3.42
C VAL A 35 -2.36 -14.50 -3.19
N SER A 36 -2.22 -15.78 -2.84
CA SER A 36 -0.91 -16.41 -2.63
C SER A 36 -0.09 -16.54 -3.92
N ALA A 37 -0.73 -16.62 -5.08
CA ALA A 37 -0.06 -16.78 -6.38
C ALA A 37 0.53 -15.48 -6.93
N MET A 38 0.08 -14.31 -6.45
CA MET A 38 0.55 -13.00 -6.92
C MET A 38 1.91 -12.57 -6.30
N GLY A 39 2.47 -13.37 -5.38
CA GLY A 39 3.66 -13.02 -4.60
C GLY A 39 5.03 -13.32 -5.24
N ILE A 40 5.10 -13.70 -6.52
CA ILE A 40 6.38 -14.03 -7.18
C ILE A 40 6.97 -12.76 -7.79
N GLY A 41 7.43 -11.84 -6.93
CA GLY A 41 8.28 -10.73 -7.33
C GLY A 41 9.74 -11.16 -7.28
N CYS A 42 10.43 -11.24 -8.42
CA CYS A 42 11.88 -11.36 -8.41
C CYS A 42 12.48 -10.02 -7.97
N MET A 43 13.29 -10.01 -6.92
CA MET A 43 14.07 -8.82 -6.54
C MET A 43 15.02 -8.47 -7.68
N VAL A 44 14.76 -7.36 -8.38
CA VAL A 44 15.61 -6.89 -9.49
C VAL A 44 16.50 -5.78 -8.96
N GLY A 45 17.69 -6.15 -8.49
CA GLY A 45 18.72 -5.19 -8.11
C GLY A 45 19.94 -5.87 -7.51
N PRO A 46 21.17 -5.46 -7.87
CA PRO A 46 22.36 -5.93 -7.18
C PRO A 46 22.33 -5.46 -5.72
N ASN A 47 22.89 -6.27 -4.82
CA ASN A 47 23.05 -5.87 -3.43
C ASN A 47 23.88 -4.59 -3.36
N TYR A 48 23.44 -3.62 -2.55
CA TYR A 48 24.21 -2.39 -2.35
C TYR A 48 25.58 -2.71 -1.77
N VAL A 49 26.63 -2.33 -2.49
CA VAL A 49 28.02 -2.38 -2.02
C VAL A 49 28.51 -0.94 -1.92
N ARG A 50 28.95 -0.54 -0.73
CA ARG A 50 29.55 0.79 -0.51
C ARG A 50 30.79 0.90 -1.42
N PRO A 51 30.88 1.94 -2.27
CA PRO A 51 32.09 2.17 -3.05
C PRO A 51 33.30 2.32 -2.14
N ALA A 52 34.40 1.65 -2.49
CA ALA A 52 35.68 1.87 -1.82
C ALA A 52 36.14 3.31 -2.13
N VAL A 53 36.38 4.08 -1.08
CA VAL A 53 36.97 5.42 -1.20
C VAL A 53 38.42 5.27 -0.78
N GLU A 54 39.35 5.61 -1.67
CA GLU A 54 40.77 5.66 -1.32
C GLU A 54 40.98 6.84 -0.35
N GLN A 55 41.15 6.50 0.92
CA GLN A 55 41.46 7.47 1.97
C GLN A 55 42.81 7.13 2.57
N PRO A 56 43.61 8.15 2.96
CA PRO A 56 44.84 7.89 3.69
C PRO A 56 44.51 7.21 5.03
N LEU A 57 45.33 6.23 5.42
CA LEU A 57 45.16 5.53 6.70
C LEU A 57 45.21 6.49 7.90
N ASN A 58 46.05 7.52 7.79
CA ASN A 58 46.21 8.54 8.83
C ASN A 58 46.17 9.93 8.19
N PHE A 59 45.48 10.86 8.85
CA PHE A 59 45.56 12.28 8.50
C PHE A 59 46.91 12.86 8.94
N LYS A 60 47.45 13.83 8.20
CA LYS A 60 48.76 14.46 8.49
C LYS A 60 48.89 15.00 9.92
N SER A 61 47.77 15.38 10.55
CA SER A 61 47.69 15.94 11.90
C SER A 61 47.00 15.02 12.91
N GLN A 62 47.01 13.71 12.68
CA GLN A 62 46.35 12.78 13.60
C GLN A 62 47.16 12.66 14.91
N ALA A 63 46.49 12.93 16.02
CA ALA A 63 47.08 12.76 17.34
C ALA A 63 47.38 11.27 17.60
N ALA A 64 48.45 10.98 18.35
CA ALA A 64 48.90 9.61 18.64
C ALA A 64 47.88 8.76 19.43
N SER A 65 46.91 9.40 20.07
CA SER A 65 45.74 8.74 20.67
C SER A 65 44.77 8.34 19.55
N GLY A 66 44.88 7.09 19.10
CA GLY A 66 44.23 6.53 17.91
C GLY A 66 42.70 6.46 17.88
N GLU A 67 41.99 7.27 18.69
CA GLU A 67 40.54 7.32 18.70
C GLU A 67 40.08 8.78 18.74
N ALA A 68 39.54 9.25 17.61
CA ALA A 68 38.94 10.58 17.56
C ALA A 68 37.65 10.55 18.38
N PRO A 69 37.48 11.43 19.38
CA PRO A 69 36.25 11.48 20.15
C PRO A 69 35.08 11.78 19.22
N LEU A 70 34.02 10.97 19.30
CA LEU A 70 32.75 11.26 18.64
C LEU A 70 32.32 12.65 19.07
N MET A 71 32.14 13.56 18.10
CA MET A 71 31.76 14.93 18.39
C MET A 71 30.43 14.93 19.14
N ALA A 72 30.43 15.50 20.35
CA ALA A 72 29.23 15.52 21.18
C ALA A 72 28.08 16.21 20.45
N ARG A 73 26.84 15.78 20.71
CA ARG A 73 25.64 16.43 20.14
C ARG A 73 25.63 17.93 20.45
N ASP A 74 26.05 18.28 21.66
CA ASP A 74 26.16 19.66 22.15
C ASP A 74 27.60 20.16 22.06
N TRP A 75 28.24 19.98 20.89
CA TRP A 75 29.64 20.34 20.66
C TRP A 75 29.98 21.78 21.06
N TRP A 76 29.01 22.70 20.98
CA TRP A 76 29.20 24.11 21.31
C TRP A 76 29.41 24.35 22.81
N ARG A 77 29.00 23.42 23.70
CA ARG A 77 29.27 23.53 25.13
C ARG A 77 30.75 23.42 25.48
N LEU A 78 31.56 22.88 24.58
CA LEU A 78 33.01 22.82 24.74
C LEU A 78 33.65 24.22 24.81
N TYR A 79 32.95 25.25 24.35
CA TYR A 79 33.40 26.64 24.44
C TYR A 79 33.19 27.25 25.82
N GLY A 80 32.33 26.69 26.67
CA GLY A 80 32.09 27.19 28.03
C GLY A 80 31.38 28.54 28.11
N ASP A 81 30.71 28.97 27.04
CA ASP A 81 30.02 30.26 26.96
C ASP A 81 28.49 30.08 27.15
N PRO A 82 27.91 30.59 28.25
CA PRO A 82 26.47 30.48 28.52
C PRO A 82 25.61 31.32 27.56
N ASP A 83 26.15 32.39 26.96
CA ASP A 83 25.41 33.20 25.99
C ASP A 83 25.29 32.44 24.67
N LEU A 84 26.35 31.75 24.26
CA LEU A 84 26.33 30.86 23.09
C LEU A 84 25.29 29.74 23.24
N ASP A 85 25.19 29.14 24.43
CA ASP A 85 24.17 28.12 24.73
C ASP A 85 22.74 28.65 24.51
N GLN A 86 22.46 29.88 24.97
CA GLN A 86 21.15 30.51 24.79
C GLN A 86 20.86 30.86 23.32
N LEU A 87 21.87 31.36 22.59
CA LEU A 87 21.74 31.66 21.17
C LEU A 87 21.45 30.40 20.36
N ILE A 88 22.11 29.28 20.66
CA ILE A 88 21.87 28.03 19.97
C ILE A 88 20.50 27.45 20.31
N ALA A 89 20.08 27.52 21.58
CA ALA A 89 18.73 27.09 21.98
C ALA A 89 17.64 27.89 21.26
N SER A 90 17.78 29.22 21.20
CA SER A 90 16.82 30.07 20.49
C SER A 90 16.83 29.81 18.98
N ALA A 91 18.01 29.67 18.38
CA ALA A 91 18.13 29.31 16.96
C ALA A 91 17.46 27.97 16.67
N GLN A 92 17.70 26.92 17.45
CA GLN A 92 17.06 25.61 17.23
C GLN A 92 15.54 25.67 17.35
N ALA A 93 15.00 26.50 18.26
CA ALA A 93 13.56 26.64 18.44
C ALA A 93 12.85 27.34 17.27
N SER A 94 13.47 28.35 16.65
CA SER A 94 12.81 29.20 15.64
C SER A 94 13.42 29.11 14.23
N ASN A 95 14.38 28.22 13.97
CA ASN A 95 15.04 28.11 12.67
C ASN A 95 14.13 27.45 11.61
N GLN A 96 13.66 28.27 10.66
CA GLN A 96 12.79 27.83 9.57
C GLN A 96 13.50 26.92 8.56
N THR A 97 14.81 27.07 8.39
CA THR A 97 15.62 26.19 7.53
C THR A 97 15.66 24.77 8.07
N LEU A 98 15.79 24.59 9.39
CA LEU A 98 15.69 23.26 10.03
C LEU A 98 14.30 22.65 9.85
N ARG A 99 13.23 23.46 10.03
CA ARG A 99 11.86 23.01 9.78
C ARG A 99 11.65 22.58 8.32
N GLN A 100 12.21 23.32 7.37
CA GLN A 100 12.18 22.96 5.96
C GLN A 100 12.94 21.66 5.68
N ALA A 101 14.11 21.47 6.28
CA ALA A 101 14.89 20.23 6.12
C ALA A 101 14.12 19.00 6.65
N VAL A 102 13.46 19.12 7.80
CA VAL A 102 12.59 18.07 8.34
C VAL A 102 11.43 17.78 7.37
N ALA A 103 10.76 18.82 6.85
CA ALA A 103 9.68 18.66 5.90
C ALA A 103 10.11 17.91 4.62
N ARG A 104 11.33 18.17 4.11
CA ARG A 104 11.89 17.43 2.96
C ARG A 104 12.11 15.95 3.26
N VAL A 105 12.53 15.61 4.48
CA VAL A 105 12.69 14.21 4.90
C VAL A 105 11.31 13.53 4.98
N ASP A 106 10.31 14.22 5.51
CA ASP A 106 8.96 13.68 5.61
C ASP A 106 8.28 13.52 4.24
N GLU A 107 8.52 14.45 3.31
CA GLU A 107 8.14 14.33 1.91
C GLU A 107 8.77 13.08 1.26
N ALA A 108 10.09 12.90 1.41
CA ALA A 108 10.79 11.74 0.87
C ALA A 108 10.23 10.41 1.42
N ARG A 109 9.90 10.37 2.72
CA ARG A 109 9.25 9.21 3.36
C ARG A 109 7.84 8.98 2.81
N ALA A 110 7.08 10.03 2.56
CA ALA A 110 5.74 9.92 1.98
C ALA A 110 5.81 9.36 0.55
N LEU A 111 6.73 9.87 -0.27
CA LEU A 111 6.98 9.35 -1.62
C LEU A 111 7.40 7.88 -1.60
N ALA A 112 8.27 7.48 -0.66
CA ALA A 112 8.66 6.08 -0.50
C ALA A 112 7.45 5.19 -0.14
N ARG A 113 6.52 5.66 0.70
CA ARG A 113 5.27 4.92 1.00
C ARG A 113 4.35 4.79 -0.20
N VAL A 114 4.22 5.84 -1.02
CA VAL A 114 3.45 5.80 -2.28
C VAL A 114 4.09 4.83 -3.26
N ALA A 115 5.42 4.84 -3.42
CA ALA A 115 6.11 3.85 -4.24
C ALA A 115 5.90 2.42 -3.70
N GLY A 116 5.85 2.25 -2.38
CA GLY A 116 5.55 0.97 -1.75
C GLY A 116 4.09 0.53 -1.85
N SER A 117 3.13 1.42 -2.10
CA SER A 117 1.71 1.04 -2.18
C SER A 117 1.40 0.17 -3.40
N PHE A 118 2.23 0.23 -4.44
CA PHE A 118 2.13 -0.65 -5.61
C PHE A 118 2.36 -2.14 -5.29
N LEU A 119 2.93 -2.45 -4.11
CA LEU A 119 3.07 -3.83 -3.65
C LEU A 119 1.77 -4.41 -3.05
N TYR A 120 0.73 -3.60 -2.88
CA TYR A 120 -0.54 -3.99 -2.28
C TYR A 120 -1.72 -3.84 -3.26
N PRO A 121 -2.77 -4.68 -3.14
CA PRO A 121 -3.97 -4.53 -3.93
C PRO A 121 -4.70 -3.23 -3.58
N THR A 122 -5.15 -2.48 -4.60
CA THR A 122 -6.02 -1.31 -4.40
C THR A 122 -7.47 -1.77 -4.37
N ILE A 123 -8.19 -1.45 -3.30
CA ILE A 123 -9.61 -1.73 -3.15
C ILE A 123 -10.37 -0.43 -3.42
N SER A 124 -11.16 -0.39 -4.48
CA SER A 124 -12.02 0.74 -4.81
C SER A 124 -13.45 0.26 -5.07
N LEU A 125 -14.43 1.10 -4.70
CA LEU A 125 -15.85 0.85 -4.91
C LEU A 125 -16.41 1.99 -5.76
N ASP A 126 -16.92 1.66 -6.95
CA ASP A 126 -17.50 2.64 -7.89
C ASP A 126 -18.92 2.21 -8.30
N PRO A 127 -19.96 2.57 -7.51
CA PRO A 127 -21.34 2.21 -7.84
C PRO A 127 -21.84 3.09 -9.00
N ARG A 128 -22.16 2.47 -10.14
CA ARG A 128 -22.70 3.17 -11.31
C ARG A 128 -24.17 2.84 -11.54
N PHE A 129 -24.98 3.89 -11.73
CA PHE A 129 -26.38 3.79 -12.14
C PHE A 129 -26.57 4.44 -13.51
N LEU A 130 -26.79 3.63 -14.54
CA LEU A 130 -27.09 4.11 -15.89
C LEU A 130 -28.54 3.78 -16.24
N ARG A 131 -29.33 4.80 -16.58
CA ARG A 131 -30.66 4.64 -17.17
C ARG A 131 -30.63 5.12 -18.61
N GLU A 132 -30.51 4.18 -19.53
CA GLU A 132 -30.63 4.46 -20.96
C GLU A 132 -32.05 4.14 -21.44
N ARG A 133 -32.64 5.02 -22.26
CA ARG A 133 -33.87 4.73 -22.99
C ARG A 133 -33.59 4.87 -24.48
N SER A 134 -33.60 3.75 -25.18
CA SER A 134 -33.63 3.76 -26.64
C SER A 134 -35.08 3.91 -27.11
N SER A 135 -35.36 4.94 -27.91
CA SER A 135 -36.70 5.14 -28.48
C SER A 135 -36.94 4.12 -29.59
N GLY A 136 -38.11 3.46 -29.58
CA GLY A 136 -38.51 2.54 -30.65
C GLY A 136 -38.76 3.22 -32.01
N ASN A 137 -38.82 4.55 -32.05
CA ASN A 137 -38.90 5.35 -33.29
C ASN A 137 -37.51 5.83 -33.77
N ARG A 138 -36.43 5.18 -33.33
CA ARG A 138 -35.11 5.43 -33.90
C ARG A 138 -35.02 4.68 -35.22
N ASP A 139 -34.88 5.41 -36.32
CA ASP A 139 -34.48 4.83 -37.60
C ASP A 139 -33.09 4.21 -37.41
N SER A 140 -33.04 2.90 -37.18
CA SER A 140 -31.79 2.17 -37.13
C SER A 140 -31.29 2.01 -38.56
N THR A 141 -30.32 2.84 -38.95
CA THR A 141 -29.67 2.84 -40.28
C THR A 141 -29.00 1.50 -40.65
N ILE A 142 -29.02 0.49 -39.77
CA ILE A 142 -28.31 -0.79 -39.97
C ILE A 142 -29.19 -1.93 -40.53
N THR A 143 -30.48 -1.71 -40.74
CA THR A 143 -31.32 -2.70 -41.46
C THR A 143 -31.97 -2.02 -42.65
N GLY A 144 -31.28 -2.12 -43.81
CA GLY A 144 -31.80 -1.64 -45.09
C GLY A 144 -33.20 -2.20 -45.34
N ARG A 145 -34.18 -1.31 -45.35
CA ARG A 145 -35.58 -1.58 -45.69
C ARG A 145 -35.65 -2.23 -47.07
N ARG A 146 -35.82 -3.56 -47.13
CA ARG A 146 -36.15 -4.26 -48.37
C ARG A 146 -37.67 -4.23 -48.55
N GLY A 147 -38.16 -3.22 -49.27
CA GLY A 147 -39.56 -3.09 -49.69
C GLY A 147 -39.83 -3.82 -51.01
N VAL A 148 -40.51 -4.95 -50.88
CA VAL A 148 -41.31 -5.83 -51.79
C VAL A 148 -41.65 -5.30 -53.22
N PRO A 149 -41.55 -6.14 -54.28
CA PRO A 149 -41.96 -5.81 -55.66
C PRO A 149 -43.49 -5.86 -55.88
N ARG A 150 -43.93 -5.10 -56.90
CA ARG A 150 -45.32 -4.91 -57.36
C ARG A 150 -46.00 -6.18 -57.83
#